data_AF-A0A5D2WMU7-F1
#
_entry.id   AF-A0A5D2WMU7-F1
#
_cell.length_a   1.000
_cell.length_b   1.000
_cell.length_c   1.000
_cell.angle_alpha   90.00
_cell.angle_beta   90.00
_cell.angle_gamma   90.00
#
_symmetry.space_group_name_H-M   'P 1'
#
loop_
_entity.id
_entity.type
_entity.pdbx_description
1 polymer ?
#
loop_
_entity_poly.entity_id
_entity_poly.type
_entity_poly.pdbx_seq_one_letter_code
_entity_poly.pdbx_strand_id
1 'polypeptide(L)' 'MIRHAIVEELAAFGAIVHTCSRTETELNDCLLEWKAKGLRDTGSVCDVSNQAQRENLLNTVSSEFNGKLNILVNY' A
#
# COMPACT_ATOMS: atom_id res chain seq x y z
N MET A 1 12.65 1.53 -1.42
CA MET A 1 11.58 0.62 -0.96
C MET A 1 11.69 -0.71 -1.72
N ILE A 2 11.96 -1.86 -1.06
CA ILE A 2 12.06 -3.17 -1.75
C ILE A 2 10.69 -3.61 -2.33
N ARG A 3 9.58 -3.08 -1.78
CA ARG A 3 8.18 -3.37 -2.17
C ARG A 3 7.81 -2.81 -3.57
N HIS A 4 8.61 -1.88 -4.11
CA HIS A 4 8.19 -1.04 -5.24
C HIS A 4 7.83 -1.87 -6.49
N ALA A 5 8.71 -2.79 -6.89
CA ALA A 5 8.47 -3.65 -8.05
C ALA A 5 7.22 -4.54 -7.91
N ILE A 6 6.89 -5.00 -6.70
CA ILE A 6 5.70 -5.83 -6.47
C ILE A 6 4.44 -5.00 -6.64
N VAL A 7 4.42 -3.77 -6.13
CA VAL A 7 3.29 -2.84 -6.31
C VAL A 7 3.08 -2.56 -7.79
N GLU A 8 4.15 -2.21 -8.50
CA GLU A 8 4.07 -1.89 -9.94
C GLU A 8 3.59 -3.08 -10.78
N GLU A 9 4.10 -4.28 -10.53
CA GLU A 9 3.71 -5.46 -11.29
C GLU A 9 2.23 -5.78 -11.07
N LEU A 10 1.76 -5.79 -9.82
CA LEU A 10 0.34 -6.03 -9.51
C LEU A 10 -0.56 -4.97 -10.13
N ALA A 11 -0.19 -3.70 -10.02
CA ALA A 11 -0.96 -2.59 -10.57
C ALA A 11 -0.97 -2.60 -12.11
N ALA A 12 0.12 -3.02 -12.76
CA ALA A 12 0.18 -3.21 -14.21
C ALA A 12 -0.79 -4.30 -14.72
N PHE A 13 -1.07 -5.32 -13.90
CA PHE A 13 -2.13 -6.32 -14.18
C PHE A 13 -3.54 -5.86 -13.75
N GLY A 14 -3.70 -4.60 -13.35
CA GLY A 14 -5.00 -4.01 -13.01
C GLY A 14 -5.45 -4.27 -11.57
N ALA A 15 -4.57 -4.76 -10.68
CA ALA A 15 -4.87 -4.77 -9.26
C ALA A 15 -4.93 -3.34 -8.71
N ILE A 16 -5.75 -3.14 -7.67
CA ILE A 16 -5.70 -1.93 -6.85
C ILE A 16 -4.87 -2.28 -5.62
N VAL A 17 -3.75 -1.58 -5.41
CA VAL A 17 -2.80 -1.91 -4.35
C VAL A 17 -2.84 -0.84 -3.26
N HIS A 18 -2.91 -1.27 -2.00
CA HIS A 18 -2.63 -0.42 -0.84
C HIS A 18 -1.28 -0.85 -0.26
N THR A 19 -0.34 0.09 -0.11
CA THR A 19 0.98 -0.17 0.47
C THR A 19 1.18 0.57 1.79
N CYS A 20 2.25 0.25 2.52
CA CYS A 20 2.63 1.00 3.71
C CYS A 20 4.14 1.18 3.85
N SER A 21 4.55 2.26 4.51
CA SER A 21 5.93 2.54 4.92
C SER A 21 5.97 3.15 6.32
N ARG A 22 7.12 3.10 6.99
CA ARG A 22 7.35 3.80 8.26
C ARG A 22 7.52 5.31 8.09
N THR A 23 7.90 5.74 6.88
CA THR A 23 8.24 7.13 6.59
C THR A 23 7.22 7.70 5.61
N GLU A 24 6.57 8.80 6.00
CA GLU A 24 5.58 9.50 5.17
C GLU A 24 6.20 10.06 3.88
N THR A 25 7.40 10.64 3.94
CA THR A 25 8.09 11.19 2.78
C THR A 25 8.34 10.13 1.71
N GLU A 26 8.94 9.00 2.07
CA GLU A 26 9.21 7.90 1.13
C GLU A 26 7.93 7.31 0.52
N LEU A 27 6.85 7.24 1.31
CA LEU A 27 5.55 6.78 0.84
C LEU A 27 4.99 7.75 -0.20
N ASN A 28 4.98 9.04 0.12
CA ASN A 28 4.44 10.08 -0.75
C ASN A 28 5.21 10.18 -2.07
N ASP A 29 6.54 10.05 -2.04
CA ASP A 29 7.37 10.03 -3.25
C ASP A 29 6.97 8.87 -4.18
N CYS A 30 6.75 7.67 -3.63
CA CYS A 30 6.31 6.50 -4.41
C CYS A 30 4.88 6.69 -4.96
N LEU A 31 3.95 7.21 -4.14
CA LEU A 31 2.58 7.45 -4.58
C LEU A 31 2.52 8.50 -5.70
N LEU A 32 3.35 9.53 -5.64
CA LEU A 32 3.47 10.53 -6.72
C LEU A 32 4.01 9.90 -8.00
N GLU A 33 5.04 9.05 -7.90
CA GLU A 33 5.59 8.33 -9.05
C GLU A 33 4.55 7.41 -9.70
N TRP A 34 3.84 6.60 -8.92
CA TRP A 34 2.82 5.69 -9.42
C TRP A 34 1.62 6.42 -10.01
N LYS A 35 1.22 7.54 -9.40
CA LYS A 35 0.18 8.42 -9.96
C LYS A 35 0.60 8.99 -11.31
N ALA A 36 1.86 9.36 -11.49
CA ALA A 36 2.39 9.81 -12.78
C ALA A 36 2.40 8.70 -13.84
N LYS A 37 2.51 7.43 -13.42
CA LYS A 37 2.36 6.23 -14.27
C LYS A 37 0.89 5.85 -14.53
N GLY A 38 -0.07 6.58 -13.97
CA GLY A 38 -1.51 6.32 -14.11
C GLY A 38 -2.05 5.21 -13.20
N LEU A 39 -1.23 4.73 -12.26
CA LEU A 39 -1.65 3.76 -11.25
C LEU A 39 -2.51 4.44 -10.19
N ARG A 40 -3.40 3.65 -9.56
CA ARG A 40 -4.38 4.14 -8.56
C ARG A 40 -4.08 3.64 -7.16
N ASP A 41 -2.81 3.36 -6.90
CA ASP A 41 -2.38 2.78 -5.65
C ASP A 41 -2.51 3.79 -4.51
N THR A 42 -2.86 3.26 -3.35
CA THR A 42 -3.03 4.01 -2.11
C THR A 42 -1.96 3.58 -1.11
N GLY A 43 -1.82 4.32 -0.01
CA GLY A 43 -0.99 3.86 1.07
C GLY A 43 -1.14 4.64 2.35
N SER A 44 -0.67 4.04 3.44
CA SER A 44 -0.70 4.63 4.78
C SER A 44 0.62 4.43 5.50
N VAL A 45 0.94 5.36 6.41
CA VAL A 45 2.11 5.21 7.28
C VAL A 45 1.82 4.11 8.31
N CYS A 46 2.67 3.09 8.35
CA CYS A 46 2.56 1.99 9.29
C CYS A 46 3.94 1.41 9.61
N ASP A 47 4.25 1.33 10.89
CA ASP A 47 5.23 0.42 11.45
C ASP A 47 4.55 -0.91 11.77
N VAL A 48 4.76 -1.89 10.88
CA VAL A 48 4.18 -3.24 11.00
C VAL A 48 4.69 -4.00 12.23
N SER A 49 5.74 -3.54 12.92
CA SER A 49 6.16 -4.13 14.20
C SER A 49 5.22 -3.73 15.35
N ASN A 50 4.55 -2.57 15.24
CA ASN A 50 3.63 -2.05 16.24
C ASN A 50 2.20 -2.60 16.04
N GLN A 51 1.63 -3.22 17.08
CA GLN A 51 0.30 -3.83 17.00
C GLN A 51 -0.81 -2.83 16.69
N ALA A 52 -0.87 -1.70 17.38
CA ALA A 52 -1.92 -0.70 17.18
C ALA A 52 -1.89 -0.12 15.76
N GLN A 53 -0.68 0.04 15.20
CA GLN A 53 -0.53 0.50 13.82
C GLN A 53 -0.93 -0.57 12.80
N ARG A 54 -0.66 -1.86 13.06
CA ARG A 54 -1.18 -2.95 12.21
C ARG A 54 -2.70 -3.00 12.20
N GLU A 55 -3.34 -2.85 13.36
CA GLU A 55 -4.80 -2.81 13.46
C GLU A 55 -5.38 -1.62 12.68
N ASN A 56 -4.75 -0.45 12.76
CA ASN A 56 -5.15 0.72 11.98
C ASN A 56 -4.97 0.52 10.47
N LEU A 57 -3.85 -0.08 10.04
CA LEU A 57 -3.62 -0.44 8.64
C LEU A 57 -4.72 -1.38 8.12
N LEU A 58 -5.07 -2.43 8.87
CA LEU A 58 -6.12 -3.37 8.47
C LEU A 58 -7.49 -2.71 8.39
N ASN A 59 -7.83 -1.80 9.30
CA ASN A 59 -9.08 -1.03 9.23
C ASN A 59 -9.12 -0.13 7.99
N THR A 60 -8.00 0.51 7.67
CA THR A 60 -7.86 1.35 6.47
C THR A 60 -8.05 0.53 5.20
N VAL A 61 -7.32 -0.58 5.08
CA VAL A 61 -7.43 -1.52 3.95
C VAL A 61 -8.85 -2.08 3.81
N SER A 62 -9.49 -2.43 4.94
CA SER A 62 -10.88 -2.90 4.94
C SER A 62 -11.84 -1.83 4.43
N SER A 63 -11.64 -0.56 4.80
CA SER A 63 -12.47 0.54 4.30
C SER A 63 -12.26 0.76 2.80
N GLU A 64 -11.00 0.81 2.35
CA GLU A 64 -10.66 1.05 0.95
C GLU A 64 -11.13 -0.05 0.00
N PHE A 65 -11.09 -1.31 0.43
CA PHE A 65 -11.47 -2.46 -0.39
C PHE A 65 -12.84 -3.05 -0.04
N ASN A 66 -13.70 -2.26 0.62
CA ASN A 66 -15.06 -2.67 0.99
C ASN A 66 -15.10 -4.03 1.70
N GLY A 67 -14.14 -4.27 2.60
CA GLY A 67 -14.02 -5.46 3.42
C GLY A 67 -13.47 -6.69 2.71
N LYS A 68 -13.02 -6.59 1.45
CA LYS A 68 -12.53 -7.74 0.67
C LYS A 68 -11.10 -7.55 0.18
N LEU A 69 -10.18 -8.30 0.78
CA LEU A 69 -8.79 -8.38 0.35
C LEU A 69 -8.54 -9.66 -0.45
N ASN A 70 -7.93 -9.55 -1.64
CA ASN A 70 -7.61 -10.70 -2.48
C ASN A 70 -6.19 -11.23 -2.28
N ILE A 71 -5.21 -10.34 -2.05
CA ILE A 71 -3.79 -10.68 -1.96
C ILE A 71 -3.19 -9.92 -0.79
N LEU A 72 -2.40 -10.61 0.03
CA LEU A 72 -1.56 -10.02 1.08
C LEU A 72 -0.11 -10.41 0.80
N VAL A 73 0.76 -9.40 0.65
CA VAL A 73 2.22 -9.62 0.51
C VAL A 73 2.89 -9.24 1.81
N ASN A 74 3.41 -10.23 2.54
CA ASN A 74 4.12 -10.03 3.79
C ASN A 74 5.62 -10.27 3.58
N TYR A 75 6.45 -9.31 3.99
CA TYR A 75 7.90 -9.47 4.07
C TYR A 75 8.49 -8.51 5.10
#